data_AF-A0A959AKP7-F1
#
_entry.id   AF-A0A959AKP7-F1
#
_cell.length_a   1.000
_cell.length_b   1.000
_cell.length_c   1.000
_cell.angle_alpha   90.00
_cell.angle_beta   90.00
_cell.angle_gamma   90.00
#
_symmetry.space_group_name_H-M   'P 1'
#
loop_
_entity.id
_entity.type
_entity.pdbx_description
1 polymer ?
#
loop_
_entity_poly.entity_id
_entity_poly.type
_entity_poly.pdbx_seq_one_letter_code
_entity_poly.pdbx_strand_id
1 'polypeptide(L)'
;VDCTGLWIIPGLIDDQVHFREPGLTHKASIATESRAAVAGGVTSFMEMPNTKPPALTQELLQDKYDIAARVSPANYSFYMGVSNDNYEEVMRTDPRRICGIKIFMGSSTGNMLVDDMFTLEKVFADAPCLIATHCEDEGTIKRNLASYQERYGDDIPFEAHPLIRSREACYASSHLAVELAKKHDTRLHILHISTREELELFDRH
;
A
#
# COMPACT_ATOMS: atom_id res chain seq x y z
N VAL A 1 -14.76 21.46 27.14
CA VAL A 1 -15.00 20.03 27.45
C VAL A 1 -14.31 19.75 28.77
N ASP A 2 -15.00 19.16 29.73
CA ASP A 2 -14.37 18.68 30.98
C ASP A 2 -13.68 17.34 30.68
N CYS A 3 -12.37 17.27 30.89
CA CYS A 3 -11.54 16.10 30.61
C CYS A 3 -10.99 15.47 31.91
N THR A 4 -11.59 15.74 33.06
CA THR A 4 -11.14 15.20 34.36
C THR A 4 -11.12 13.66 34.33
N GLY A 5 -9.96 13.07 34.62
CA GLY A 5 -9.76 11.61 34.63
C GLY A 5 -9.54 10.97 33.24
N LEU A 6 -9.43 11.76 32.17
CA LEU A 6 -9.20 11.27 30.81
C LEU A 6 -7.79 11.61 30.31
N TRP A 7 -7.33 10.84 29.32
CA TRP A 7 -6.11 11.14 28.57
C TRP A 7 -6.43 12.02 27.36
N ILE A 8 -5.62 13.06 27.15
CA ILE A 8 -5.64 13.85 25.92
C ILE A 8 -4.40 13.48 25.13
N ILE A 9 -4.59 12.90 23.96
CA ILE A 9 -3.52 12.51 23.04
C ILE A 9 -3.72 13.22 21.70
N PRO A 10 -2.64 13.46 20.92
CA PRO A 10 -2.79 13.85 19.53
C PRO A 10 -3.64 12.83 18.78
N GLY A 11 -4.44 13.31 17.83
CA GLY A 11 -5.21 12.42 16.96
C GLY A 11 -4.27 11.51 16.15
N LEU A 12 -4.70 10.26 15.95
CA LEU A 12 -3.89 9.26 15.26
C LEU A 12 -3.79 9.61 13.77
N ILE A 13 -2.65 9.28 13.18
CA ILE A 13 -2.41 9.36 11.74
C ILE A 13 -2.28 7.92 11.25
N ASP A 14 -3.22 7.50 10.41
CA ASP A 14 -3.23 6.17 9.80
C ASP A 14 -2.60 6.24 8.41
N ASP A 15 -1.44 5.62 8.22
CA ASP A 15 -0.68 5.69 6.97
C ASP A 15 -1.16 4.68 5.90
N GLN A 16 -2.15 3.83 6.22
CA GLN A 16 -2.63 2.84 5.27
C GLN A 16 -4.12 2.55 5.40
N VAL A 17 -4.90 3.26 4.57
CA VAL A 17 -6.33 2.96 4.40
C VAL A 17 -6.71 2.64 2.96
N HIS A 18 -7.84 1.94 2.79
CA HIS A 18 -8.44 1.66 1.49
C HIS A 18 -9.93 2.02 1.53
N PHE A 19 -10.26 3.28 1.25
CA PHE A 19 -11.64 3.80 1.34
C PHE A 19 -12.49 3.53 0.10
N ARG A 20 -11.94 2.82 -0.89
CA ARG A 20 -12.67 2.20 -2.01
C ARG A 20 -13.39 3.19 -2.94
N GLU A 21 -12.97 4.45 -2.93
CA GLU A 21 -13.54 5.50 -3.77
C GLU A 21 -12.44 6.22 -4.56
N PRO A 22 -12.55 6.29 -5.90
CA PRO A 22 -13.72 6.00 -6.75
C PRO A 22 -13.97 4.52 -7.10
N GLY A 23 -15.20 4.25 -7.56
CA GLY A 23 -15.65 3.06 -8.31
C GLY A 23 -15.82 1.73 -7.55
N LEU A 24 -15.46 1.67 -6.27
CA LEU A 24 -15.74 0.51 -5.41
C LEU A 24 -16.65 0.88 -4.23
N THR A 25 -17.49 1.91 -4.41
CA THR A 25 -18.31 2.54 -3.35
C THR A 25 -19.41 1.67 -2.76
N HIS A 26 -19.73 0.53 -3.38
CA HIS A 26 -20.57 -0.50 -2.78
C HIS A 26 -19.91 -1.17 -1.56
N LYS A 27 -18.59 -1.02 -1.39
CA LYS A 27 -17.81 -1.56 -0.26
C LYS A 27 -17.65 -0.53 0.86
N ALA A 28 -17.26 0.70 0.50
CA ALA A 28 -16.92 1.80 1.40
C ALA A 28 -16.74 3.10 0.59
N SER A 29 -16.80 4.27 1.21
CA SER A 29 -16.49 5.56 0.55
C SER A 29 -15.64 6.45 1.45
N ILE A 30 -14.98 7.47 0.88
CA ILE A 30 -14.20 8.42 1.70
C ILE A 30 -15.10 9.05 2.76
N ALA A 31 -16.36 9.35 2.44
CA ALA A 31 -17.32 9.94 3.38
C ALA A 31 -17.65 9.02 4.57
N THR A 32 -17.84 7.72 4.36
CA THR A 32 -18.21 6.78 5.42
C THR A 32 -17.01 6.42 6.28
N GLU A 33 -15.88 6.10 5.65
CA GLU A 33 -14.72 5.57 6.38
C GLU A 33 -13.95 6.66 7.12
N SER A 34 -13.90 7.89 6.59
CA SER A 34 -13.31 9.02 7.33
C SER A 34 -14.14 9.40 8.56
N ARG A 35 -15.46 9.20 8.54
CA ARG A 35 -16.32 9.34 9.74
C ARG A 35 -16.03 8.23 10.77
N ALA A 36 -15.81 7.01 10.30
CA ALA A 36 -15.39 5.90 11.17
C ALA A 36 -14.01 6.20 11.79
N ALA A 37 -13.07 6.74 11.00
CA ALA A 37 -11.75 7.14 11.45
C ALA A 37 -11.82 8.16 12.60
N VAL A 38 -12.54 9.28 12.43
CA VAL A 38 -12.66 10.30 13.49
C VAL A 38 -13.38 9.77 14.72
N ALA A 39 -14.36 8.88 14.57
CA ALA A 39 -15.03 8.23 15.70
C ALA A 39 -14.06 7.34 16.51
N GLY A 40 -13.04 6.77 15.86
CA GLY A 40 -11.95 6.02 16.49
C GLY A 40 -10.77 6.86 16.98
N GLY A 41 -10.81 8.20 16.84
CA GLY A 41 -9.70 9.08 17.21
C GLY A 41 -8.60 9.21 16.15
N VAL A 42 -8.80 8.67 14.95
CA VAL A 42 -7.93 8.90 13.78
C VAL A 42 -8.34 10.21 13.13
N THR A 43 -7.43 11.18 13.11
CA THR A 43 -7.68 12.53 12.60
C THR A 43 -7.06 12.81 11.24
N SER A 44 -6.18 11.92 10.77
CA SER A 44 -5.54 12.01 9.46
C SER A 44 -5.38 10.61 8.86
N PHE A 45 -5.57 10.46 7.56
CA PHE A 45 -5.34 9.19 6.88
C PHE A 45 -4.54 9.35 5.58
N MET A 46 -3.88 8.27 5.16
CA MET A 46 -3.18 8.16 3.88
C MET A 46 -3.78 7.00 3.07
N GLU A 47 -4.44 7.32 1.97
CA GLU A 47 -5.23 6.34 1.22
C GLU A 47 -4.46 5.78 0.01
N MET A 48 -4.63 4.47 -0.19
CA MET A 48 -3.89 3.67 -1.17
C MET A 48 -4.47 3.78 -2.60
N PRO A 49 -3.63 3.71 -3.65
CA PRO A 49 -4.02 4.08 -5.01
C PRO A 49 -4.90 3.04 -5.72
N ASN A 50 -5.16 1.87 -5.14
CA ASN A 50 -5.84 0.73 -5.77
C ASN A 50 -7.37 0.83 -5.73
N THR A 51 -7.91 1.96 -6.17
CA THR A 51 -9.33 2.19 -6.45
C THR A 51 -9.68 1.82 -7.90
N LYS A 52 -10.91 2.12 -8.35
CA LYS A 52 -11.34 1.88 -9.73
C LYS A 52 -11.89 3.18 -10.36
N PRO A 53 -11.15 3.88 -11.23
CA PRO A 53 -9.78 3.57 -11.67
C PRO A 53 -8.74 3.74 -10.56
N PRO A 54 -7.55 3.11 -10.69
CA PRO A 54 -6.46 3.31 -9.76
C PRO A 54 -5.80 4.68 -9.97
N ALA A 55 -5.29 5.30 -8.90
CA ALA A 55 -4.63 6.60 -8.95
C ALA A 55 -3.20 6.49 -9.54
N LEU A 56 -3.13 6.28 -10.86
CA LEU A 56 -1.90 6.10 -11.63
C LEU A 56 -1.51 7.33 -12.48
N THR A 57 -2.33 8.38 -12.49
CA THR A 57 -2.05 9.63 -13.19
C THR A 57 -2.31 10.82 -12.26
N GLN A 58 -1.73 11.98 -12.56
CA GLN A 58 -1.98 13.21 -11.79
C GLN A 58 -3.47 13.57 -11.73
N GLU A 59 -4.22 13.35 -12.81
CA GLU A 59 -5.67 13.59 -12.86
C GLU A 59 -6.42 12.67 -11.89
N LEU A 60 -6.17 11.37 -11.96
CA LEU A 60 -6.83 10.39 -11.09
C LEU A 60 -6.46 10.57 -9.62
N LEU A 61 -5.24 11.03 -9.34
CA LEU A 61 -4.81 11.41 -7.99
C LEU A 61 -5.56 12.67 -7.52
N GLN A 62 -5.67 13.69 -8.37
CA GLN A 62 -6.39 14.93 -8.06
C GLN A 62 -7.88 14.68 -7.81
N ASP A 63 -8.51 13.76 -8.55
CA ASP A 63 -9.91 13.37 -8.33
C ASP A 63 -10.15 12.91 -6.89
N LYS A 64 -9.21 12.17 -6.30
CA LYS A 64 -9.32 11.71 -4.89
C LYS A 64 -9.20 12.87 -3.91
N TYR A 65 -8.29 13.81 -4.16
CA TYR A 65 -8.18 15.05 -3.40
C TYR A 65 -9.49 15.85 -3.44
N ASP A 66 -10.10 15.97 -4.62
CA ASP A 66 -11.34 16.72 -4.80
C ASP A 66 -12.54 16.03 -4.12
N ILE A 67 -12.61 14.70 -4.14
CA ILE A 67 -13.62 13.93 -3.39
C ILE A 67 -13.46 14.17 -1.89
N ALA A 68 -12.26 13.97 -1.35
CA ALA A 68 -12.00 14.10 0.08
C ALA A 68 -12.25 15.53 0.59
N ALA A 69 -11.90 16.55 -0.19
CA ALA A 69 -12.18 17.95 0.13
C ALA A 69 -13.67 18.25 0.33
N ARG A 70 -14.55 17.51 -0.36
CA ARG A 70 -16.00 17.69 -0.23
C ARG A 70 -16.62 16.92 0.94
N VAL A 71 -16.03 15.79 1.34
CA VAL A 71 -16.75 14.80 2.17
C VAL A 71 -16.02 14.37 3.44
N SER A 72 -14.70 14.55 3.54
CA SER A 72 -13.90 14.04 4.66
C SER A 72 -13.92 15.00 5.86
N PRO A 73 -14.29 14.54 7.07
CA PRO A 73 -14.08 15.29 8.30
C PRO A 73 -12.67 15.10 8.90
N ALA A 74 -11.86 14.17 8.37
CA ALA A 74 -10.45 13.97 8.74
C ALA A 74 -9.51 14.62 7.71
N ASN A 75 -8.26 14.90 8.10
CA ASN A 75 -7.22 15.27 7.15
C ASN A 75 -6.85 14.07 6.26
N TYR A 76 -6.34 14.35 5.06
CA TYR A 76 -6.08 13.32 4.07
C TYR A 76 -4.82 13.60 3.26
N SER A 77 -4.17 12.52 2.86
CA SER A 77 -3.18 12.48 1.79
C SER A 77 -3.38 11.20 0.99
N PHE A 78 -2.84 11.16 -0.22
CA PHE A 78 -2.97 10.01 -1.11
C PHE A 78 -1.60 9.57 -1.62
N TYR A 79 -1.42 8.27 -1.74
CA TYR A 79 -0.26 7.70 -2.42
C TYR A 79 -0.43 7.80 -3.94
N MET A 80 0.64 8.16 -4.65
CA MET A 80 0.70 7.98 -6.10
C MET A 80 0.99 6.51 -6.41
N GLY A 81 0.14 5.86 -7.20
CA GLY A 81 0.34 4.47 -7.57
C GLY A 81 1.42 4.31 -8.63
N VAL A 82 2.16 3.22 -8.54
CA VAL A 82 3.14 2.79 -9.54
C VAL A 82 2.60 1.56 -10.28
N SER A 83 2.82 1.54 -11.58
CA SER A 83 2.56 0.45 -12.52
C SER A 83 3.75 0.32 -13.47
N ASN A 84 3.80 -0.75 -14.27
CA ASN A 84 4.83 -0.94 -15.29
C ASN A 84 4.84 0.17 -16.37
N ASP A 85 3.72 0.91 -16.55
CA ASP A 85 3.52 1.79 -17.71
C ASP A 85 3.40 3.29 -17.36
N ASN A 86 3.51 3.69 -16.08
CA ASN A 86 3.24 5.07 -15.65
C ASN A 86 4.45 5.79 -15.02
N TYR A 87 5.68 5.36 -15.31
CA TYR A 87 6.90 5.96 -14.76
C TYR A 87 6.92 7.49 -14.84
N GLU A 88 6.58 8.09 -16.00
CA GLU A 88 6.58 9.55 -16.18
C GLU A 88 5.56 10.27 -15.29
N GLU A 89 4.41 9.63 -15.02
CA GLU A 89 3.40 10.14 -14.09
C GLU A 89 3.92 10.13 -12.65
N VAL A 90 4.65 9.09 -12.26
CA VAL A 90 5.26 8.97 -10.94
C VAL A 90 6.33 10.05 -10.76
N MET A 91 7.26 10.17 -11.71
CA MET A 91 8.39 11.11 -11.62
C MET A 91 7.99 12.58 -11.63
N ARG A 92 6.87 12.94 -12.27
CA ARG A 92 6.36 14.33 -12.27
C ARG A 92 5.55 14.70 -11.01
N THR A 93 5.34 13.77 -10.07
CA THR A 93 4.54 14.02 -8.87
C THR A 93 5.29 14.93 -7.89
N ASP A 94 4.67 16.02 -7.45
CA ASP A 94 5.25 16.91 -6.43
C ASP A 94 5.24 16.20 -5.06
N PRO A 95 6.42 15.88 -4.47
CA PRO A 95 6.50 15.13 -3.22
C PRO A 95 5.93 15.87 -2.02
N ARG A 96 5.66 17.19 -2.13
CA ARG A 96 5.01 17.98 -1.07
C ARG A 96 3.49 17.83 -1.06
N ARG A 97 2.92 17.23 -2.10
CA ARG A 97 1.46 17.07 -2.29
C ARG A 97 0.98 15.63 -2.08
N ILE A 98 1.86 14.69 -1.76
CA ILE A 98 1.53 13.27 -1.54
C ILE A 98 2.23 12.76 -0.29
N CYS A 99 1.76 11.64 0.26
CA CYS A 99 2.43 10.96 1.37
C CYS A 99 3.56 10.02 0.93
N GLY A 100 3.61 9.67 -0.36
CA GLY A 100 4.63 8.82 -0.95
C GLY A 100 4.14 8.19 -2.26
N ILE A 101 4.99 7.38 -2.87
CA ILE A 101 4.60 6.53 -4.00
C ILE A 101 4.36 5.11 -3.48
N LYS A 102 3.38 4.38 -4.02
CA LYS A 102 3.02 3.03 -3.59
C LYS A 102 3.23 2.01 -4.71
N ILE A 103 4.06 1.00 -4.43
CA ILE A 103 4.31 -0.16 -5.29
C ILE A 103 3.69 -1.41 -4.67
N PHE A 104 2.99 -2.21 -5.46
CA PHE A 104 2.62 -3.57 -5.08
C PHE A 104 3.56 -4.55 -5.80
N MET A 105 4.50 -5.13 -5.05
CA MET A 105 5.47 -6.10 -5.57
C MET A 105 4.91 -7.54 -5.57
N GLY A 106 3.65 -7.69 -5.17
CA GLY A 106 2.87 -8.93 -5.15
C GLY A 106 1.41 -8.68 -4.76
N SER A 107 0.60 -9.75 -4.75
CA SER A 107 -0.80 -9.72 -4.27
C SER A 107 -1.75 -8.76 -4.98
N SER A 108 -1.42 -8.32 -6.19
CA SER A 108 -2.20 -7.34 -6.91
C SER A 108 -2.77 -7.93 -8.19
N THR A 109 -3.90 -7.41 -8.63
CA THR A 109 -4.59 -7.85 -9.85
C THR A 109 -4.55 -6.76 -10.90
N GLY A 110 -4.26 -7.11 -12.15
CA GLY A 110 -4.20 -6.16 -13.26
C GLY A 110 -2.96 -5.27 -13.21
N ASN A 111 -3.06 -4.05 -13.73
CA ASN A 111 -1.92 -3.16 -13.97
C ASN A 111 -1.23 -2.60 -12.70
N MET A 112 -1.67 -2.97 -11.50
CA MET A 112 -1.08 -2.49 -10.25
C MET A 112 0.01 -3.42 -9.69
N LEU A 113 0.17 -4.63 -10.24
CA LEU A 113 1.32 -5.48 -9.94
C LEU A 113 2.53 -4.95 -10.72
N VAL A 114 3.61 -4.64 -10.01
CA VAL A 114 4.88 -4.22 -10.63
C VAL A 114 5.87 -5.37 -10.49
N ASP A 115 5.95 -6.19 -11.54
CA ASP A 115 6.77 -7.40 -11.62
C ASP A 115 7.93 -7.29 -12.63
N ASP A 116 8.01 -6.18 -13.36
CA ASP A 116 9.14 -5.89 -14.24
C ASP A 116 10.32 -5.32 -13.44
N MET A 117 11.41 -6.10 -13.36
CA MET A 117 12.63 -5.69 -12.67
C MET A 117 13.26 -4.43 -13.26
N PHE A 118 13.11 -4.18 -14.56
CA PHE A 118 13.61 -2.95 -15.16
C PHE A 118 12.86 -1.73 -14.62
N THR A 119 11.53 -1.80 -14.55
CA THR A 119 10.69 -0.76 -13.94
C THR A 119 11.01 -0.58 -12.46
N LEU A 120 11.11 -1.65 -11.67
CA LEU A 120 11.45 -1.56 -10.25
C LEU A 120 12.80 -0.87 -10.03
N GLU A 121 13.84 -1.31 -10.73
CA GLU A 121 15.18 -0.70 -10.66
C GLU A 121 15.12 0.79 -11.02
N LYS A 122 14.43 1.15 -12.10
CA LYS A 122 14.30 2.53 -12.54
C LYS A 122 13.54 3.41 -11.54
N VAL A 123 12.43 2.91 -10.98
CA VAL A 123 11.64 3.65 -10.00
C VAL A 123 12.41 3.84 -8.69
N PHE A 124 13.11 2.81 -8.21
CA PHE A 124 13.94 2.95 -7.00
C PHE A 124 15.09 3.93 -7.21
N ALA A 125 15.74 3.93 -8.38
CA ALA A 125 16.81 4.86 -8.71
C ALA A 125 16.37 6.33 -8.71
N ASP A 126 15.18 6.62 -9.23
CA ASP A 126 14.76 7.99 -9.55
C ASP A 126 13.66 8.54 -8.64
N ALA A 127 13.16 7.76 -7.66
CA ALA A 127 11.98 8.13 -6.88
C ALA A 127 12.13 9.51 -6.21
N PRO A 128 11.15 10.43 -6.43
CA PRO A 128 11.22 11.79 -5.90
C PRO A 128 10.94 11.88 -4.40
N CYS A 129 10.45 10.81 -3.79
CA CYS A 129 10.10 10.72 -2.38
C CYS A 129 10.08 9.26 -1.89
N LEU A 130 9.60 9.06 -0.67
CA LEU A 130 9.46 7.76 -0.04
C LEU A 130 8.67 6.79 -0.92
N ILE A 131 9.19 5.57 -1.06
CA ILE A 131 8.52 4.42 -1.66
C ILE A 131 7.89 3.59 -0.55
N ALA A 132 6.57 3.43 -0.59
CA ALA A 132 5.85 2.47 0.22
C ALA A 132 5.62 1.18 -0.58
N THR A 133 5.95 0.01 -0.02
CA THR A 133 5.81 -1.28 -0.72
C THR A 133 4.88 -2.22 0.02
N HIS A 134 4.07 -2.96 -0.75
CA HIS A 134 3.50 -4.23 -0.32
C HIS A 134 4.38 -5.35 -0.87
N CYS A 135 4.91 -6.19 0.02
CA CYS A 135 5.94 -7.17 -0.29
C CYS A 135 5.44 -8.61 -0.08
N GLU A 136 5.09 -9.30 -1.16
CA GLU A 136 4.87 -10.75 -1.20
C GLU A 136 5.34 -11.30 -2.56
N ASP A 137 6.14 -12.38 -2.60
CA ASP A 137 6.65 -12.92 -3.87
C ASP A 137 5.56 -13.70 -4.61
N GLU A 138 5.09 -13.13 -5.72
CA GLU A 138 4.01 -13.68 -6.54
C GLU A 138 4.38 -15.05 -7.15
N GLY A 139 5.67 -15.28 -7.44
CA GLY A 139 6.17 -16.57 -7.94
C GLY A 139 5.97 -17.68 -6.91
N THR A 140 6.36 -17.43 -5.66
CA THR A 140 6.19 -18.36 -4.52
C THR A 140 4.71 -18.60 -4.24
N ILE A 141 3.89 -17.55 -4.22
CA ILE A 141 2.44 -17.67 -4.03
C ILE A 141 1.81 -18.55 -5.10
N LYS A 142 2.13 -18.33 -6.38
CA LYS A 142 1.60 -19.13 -7.49
C LYS A 142 2.01 -20.60 -7.40
N ARG A 143 3.28 -20.88 -7.04
CA ARG A 143 3.76 -22.26 -6.83
C ARG A 143 3.02 -22.95 -5.69
N ASN A 144 2.85 -22.26 -4.55
CA ASN A 144 2.12 -22.82 -3.42
C ASN A 144 0.66 -23.04 -3.77
N LEU A 145 -0.01 -22.04 -4.38
CA LEU A 145 -1.40 -22.14 -4.80
C LEU A 145 -1.62 -23.36 -5.72
N ALA A 146 -0.75 -23.58 -6.71
CA ALA A 146 -0.85 -24.73 -7.60
C ALA A 146 -0.79 -26.08 -6.84
N SER A 147 0.08 -26.19 -5.84
CA SER A 147 0.18 -27.38 -4.98
C SER A 147 -1.10 -27.62 -4.16
N TYR A 148 -1.71 -26.56 -3.63
CA TYR A 148 -2.99 -26.67 -2.91
C TYR A 148 -4.16 -26.94 -3.86
N GLN A 149 -4.16 -26.39 -5.08
CA GLN A 149 -5.15 -26.69 -6.12
C GLN A 149 -5.09 -28.16 -6.56
N GLU A 150 -3.89 -28.74 -6.68
CA GLU A 150 -3.77 -30.17 -6.99
C GLU A 150 -4.38 -31.06 -5.90
N ARG A 151 -4.29 -30.63 -4.64
CA ARG A 151 -4.76 -31.41 -3.48
C ARG A 151 -6.25 -31.22 -3.18
N TYR A 152 -6.77 -30.01 -3.37
CA TYR A 152 -8.13 -29.62 -2.93
C TYR A 152 -9.05 -29.18 -4.07
N GLY A 153 -8.54 -29.04 -5.30
CA GLY A 153 -9.29 -28.45 -6.40
C GLY A 153 -9.64 -26.98 -6.10
N ASP A 154 -10.90 -26.61 -6.37
CA ASP A 154 -11.43 -25.29 -6.07
C ASP A 154 -11.81 -25.10 -4.58
N ASP A 155 -11.91 -26.18 -3.81
CA ASP A 155 -12.34 -26.18 -2.40
C ASP A 155 -11.15 -26.05 -1.43
N ILE A 156 -10.23 -25.12 -1.72
CA ILE A 156 -9.07 -24.86 -0.85
C ILE A 156 -9.55 -24.34 0.51
N PRO A 157 -9.17 -24.99 1.63
CA PRO A 157 -9.58 -24.54 2.96
C PRO A 157 -8.95 -23.19 3.31
N PHE A 158 -9.68 -22.35 4.05
CA PHE A 158 -9.22 -21.01 4.45
C PHE A 158 -7.89 -21.04 5.22
N GLU A 159 -7.67 -22.09 6.01
CA GLU A 159 -6.45 -22.33 6.77
C GLU A 159 -5.20 -22.49 5.88
N ALA A 160 -5.37 -22.77 4.59
CA ALA A 160 -4.27 -22.80 3.63
C ALA A 160 -3.80 -21.40 3.21
N HIS A 161 -4.57 -20.34 3.46
CA HIS A 161 -4.21 -18.97 3.06
C HIS A 161 -2.79 -18.54 3.52
N PRO A 162 -2.42 -18.63 4.81
CA PRO A 162 -1.06 -18.30 5.27
C PRO A 162 0.02 -19.32 4.85
N LEU A 163 -0.39 -20.48 4.32
CA LEU A 163 0.53 -21.48 3.77
C LEU A 163 0.81 -21.22 2.29
N ILE A 164 -0.17 -20.67 1.57
CA ILE A 164 -0.04 -20.23 0.18
C ILE A 164 0.71 -18.90 0.14
N ARG A 165 0.24 -17.91 0.91
CA ARG A 165 0.87 -16.61 1.15
C ARG A 165 1.85 -16.74 2.31
N SER A 166 2.91 -17.50 2.04
CA SER A 166 3.82 -18.01 3.06
C SER A 166 4.78 -16.94 3.58
N ARG A 167 5.40 -17.23 4.74
CA ARG A 167 6.48 -16.39 5.29
C ARG A 167 7.64 -16.22 4.30
N GLU A 168 7.95 -17.26 3.54
CA GLU A 168 8.96 -17.23 2.47
C GLU A 168 8.59 -16.21 1.40
N ALA A 169 7.31 -16.15 0.99
CA ALA A 169 6.86 -15.17 0.02
C ALA A 169 7.01 -13.73 0.54
N CYS A 170 6.63 -13.45 1.79
CA CYS A 170 6.81 -12.13 2.40
C CYS A 170 8.30 -11.75 2.48
N TYR A 171 9.13 -12.63 3.06
CA TYR A 171 10.55 -12.36 3.24
C TYR A 171 11.29 -12.16 1.91
N ALA A 172 11.04 -13.00 0.90
CA ALA A 172 11.71 -12.89 -0.39
C ALA A 172 11.45 -11.53 -1.08
N SER A 173 10.20 -11.07 -1.05
CA SER A 173 9.83 -9.78 -1.64
C SER A 173 10.36 -8.60 -0.81
N SER A 174 10.27 -8.68 0.52
CA SER A 174 10.82 -7.66 1.42
C SER A 174 12.33 -7.53 1.30
N HIS A 175 13.05 -8.65 1.16
CA HIS A 175 14.50 -8.67 0.92
C HIS A 175 14.85 -7.97 -0.39
N LEU A 176 14.15 -8.29 -1.49
CA LEU A 176 14.35 -7.63 -2.78
C LEU A 176 14.13 -6.12 -2.70
N ALA A 177 13.05 -5.68 -2.04
CA ALA A 177 12.76 -4.26 -1.85
C ALA A 177 13.90 -3.55 -1.10
N VAL A 178 14.42 -4.16 -0.03
CA VAL A 178 15.56 -3.63 0.75
C VAL A 178 16.84 -3.61 -0.07
N GLU A 179 17.13 -4.63 -0.87
CA GLU A 179 18.30 -4.63 -1.76
C GLU A 179 18.24 -3.49 -2.78
N LEU A 180 17.09 -3.28 -3.42
CA LEU A 180 16.87 -2.18 -4.36
C LEU A 180 17.05 -0.82 -3.67
N ALA A 181 16.46 -0.65 -2.47
CA ALA A 181 16.60 0.58 -1.71
C ALA A 181 18.06 0.86 -1.32
N LYS A 182 18.79 -0.15 -0.85
CA LYS A 182 20.22 -0.02 -0.49
C LYS A 182 21.09 0.29 -1.71
N LYS A 183 20.79 -0.33 -2.85
CA LYS A 183 21.53 -0.12 -4.11
C LYS A 183 21.42 1.32 -4.61
N HIS A 184 20.24 1.93 -4.46
CA HIS A 184 19.92 3.24 -5.03
C HIS A 184 19.85 4.38 -4.00
N ASP A 185 20.14 4.10 -2.74
CA ASP A 185 20.00 5.06 -1.63
C ASP A 185 18.57 5.63 -1.53
N THR A 186 17.57 4.79 -1.79
CA THR A 186 16.17 5.17 -1.82
C THR A 186 15.53 5.07 -0.44
N ARG A 187 14.71 6.06 -0.09
CA ARG A 187 13.89 5.98 1.13
C ARG A 187 12.74 4.99 0.96
N LEU A 188 12.87 3.83 1.58
CA LEU A 188 11.87 2.75 1.55
C LEU A 188 11.04 2.69 2.85
N HIS A 189 9.77 2.36 2.72
CA HIS A 189 8.87 2.00 3.81
C HIS A 189 8.10 0.73 3.43
N ILE A 190 8.41 -0.40 4.07
CA ILE A 190 7.69 -1.64 3.84
C ILE A 190 6.46 -1.66 4.75
N LEU A 191 5.29 -1.83 4.15
CA LEU A 191 4.01 -1.81 4.84
C LEU A 191 3.71 -3.16 5.51
N HIS A 192 2.86 -3.13 6.53
CA HIS A 192 2.19 -4.27 7.18
C HIS A 192 3.03 -5.57 7.29
N ILE A 193 4.25 -5.45 7.84
CA ILE A 193 5.11 -6.59 8.16
C ILE A 193 4.36 -7.59 9.03
N SER A 194 4.46 -8.88 8.66
CA SER A 194 3.70 -9.95 9.30
C SER A 194 4.56 -11.12 9.78
N THR A 195 5.86 -11.11 9.45
CA THR A 195 6.80 -12.18 9.82
C THR A 195 7.93 -11.69 10.71
N ARG A 196 8.53 -12.61 11.45
CA ARG A 196 9.67 -12.31 12.32
C ARG A 196 10.93 -12.08 11.50
N GLU A 197 11.09 -12.87 10.46
CA GLU A 197 12.27 -12.91 9.59
C GLU A 197 12.44 -11.57 8.85
N GLU A 198 11.34 -10.93 8.45
CA GLU A 198 11.38 -9.58 7.88
C GLU A 198 11.97 -8.53 8.83
N LEU A 199 11.84 -8.70 10.15
CA LEU A 199 12.40 -7.77 11.13
C LEU A 199 13.93 -7.69 11.07
N GLU A 200 14.59 -8.73 10.55
CA GLU A 200 16.05 -8.78 10.38
C GLU A 200 16.53 -7.86 9.24
N LEU A 201 15.62 -7.43 8.37
CA LEU A 201 15.92 -6.52 7.25
C LEU A 201 15.96 -5.05 7.65
N PHE A 202 15.48 -4.70 8.85
CA PHE A 202 15.42 -3.34 9.36
C PHE A 202 16.50 -3.10 10.40
N ASP A 203 17.17 -1.96 10.29
CA ASP A 203 18.09 -1.50 11.32
C ASP A 203 17.32 -1.04 12.55
N ARG A 204 17.96 -1.12 13.73
CA ARG A 204 17.32 -0.75 15.00
C ARG A 204 17.25 0.76 15.24
N HIS A 205 17.59 1.60 14.26
CA HIS A 205 17.93 3.00 14.46
C HIS A 205 17.40 3.90 13.34
#